data_AF-M5BVH0-F1
#
_entry.id   AF-M5BVH0-F1
#
_cell.length_a   1.000
_cell.length_b   1.000
_cell.length_c   1.000
_cell.angle_alpha   90.00
_cell.angle_beta   90.00
_cell.angle_gamma   90.00
#
_symmetry.space_group_name_H-M   'P 1'
#
loop_
_entity.id
_entity.type
_entity.pdbx_description
1 polymer ?
#
loop_
_entity_poly.entity_id
_entity_poly.type
_entity_poly.pdbx_seq_one_letter_code
_entity_poly.pdbx_strand_id
1 'polypeptide(L)'
;MSRNADGTFSSQVGPLEGAEYPRDDLSIPQFILDSAHPLRPTREANSPWLIEDETGRGIGFEEVRSRVWGLANAISGRWTDIAEDDVG
;
A
#
# COMPACT_ATOMS: atom_id res chain seq x y z
N MET A 1 22.15 1.52 8.62
CA MET A 1 22.74 0.32 7.98
C MET A 1 24.15 0.14 8.50
N SER A 2 24.52 -1.07 8.89
CA SER A 2 25.88 -1.43 9.30
C SER A 2 26.56 -2.31 8.25
N ARG A 3 27.84 -2.06 7.99
CA ARG A 3 28.66 -2.93 7.14
C ARG A 3 29.17 -4.10 7.97
N ASN A 4 28.93 -5.31 7.50
CA ASN A 4 29.39 -6.55 8.11
C ASN A 4 30.87 -6.81 7.77
N ALA A 5 31.51 -7.68 8.54
CA ALA A 5 32.93 -8.03 8.35
C ALA A 5 33.22 -8.70 7.00
N ASP A 6 32.22 -9.37 6.42
CA ASP A 6 32.27 -10.01 5.09
C ASP A 6 32.04 -9.02 3.93
N GLY A 7 31.86 -7.73 4.23
CA GLY A 7 31.62 -6.68 3.25
C GLY A 7 30.15 -6.47 2.87
N THR A 8 29.21 -7.29 3.38
CA THR A 8 27.76 -7.11 3.18
C THR A 8 27.21 -6.01 4.08
N PHE A 9 25.93 -5.66 3.91
CA PHE A 9 25.23 -4.70 4.76
C PHE A 9 23.99 -5.33 5.38
N SER A 10 23.73 -5.00 6.64
CA SER A 10 22.48 -5.37 7.32
C SER A 10 21.79 -4.15 7.93
N SER A 11 20.49 -4.31 8.19
CA SER A 11 19.76 -3.38 9.04
C SER A 11 20.41 -3.31 10.43
N GLN A 12 20.38 -2.12 11.04
CA GLN A 12 20.77 -1.93 12.44
C GLN A 12 19.62 -2.26 13.40
N VAL A 13 18.39 -2.33 12.89
CA VAL A 13 17.21 -2.82 13.60
C VAL A 13 17.04 -4.28 13.22
N GLY A 14 16.83 -5.13 14.23
CA GLY A 14 16.52 -6.55 14.01
C GLY A 14 15.26 -6.74 13.13
N PRO A 15 15.06 -7.94 12.58
CA PRO A 15 13.82 -8.24 11.87
C PRO A 15 12.62 -8.04 12.80
N LEU A 16 11.50 -7.59 12.23
CA LEU A 16 10.23 -7.53 12.95
C LEU A 16 9.74 -8.96 13.20
N GLU A 17 9.18 -9.21 14.39
CA GLU A 17 8.71 -10.53 14.80
C GLU A 17 7.25 -10.48 15.27
N GLY A 18 6.57 -11.63 15.19
CA GLY A 18 5.22 -11.79 15.71
C GLY A 18 4.22 -10.79 15.10
N ALA A 19 3.52 -10.05 15.97
CA ALA A 19 2.46 -9.11 15.56
C ALA A 19 2.99 -7.84 14.86
N GLU A 20 4.30 -7.59 14.87
CA GLU A 20 4.93 -6.50 14.12
C GLU A 20 5.43 -6.97 12.74
N TYR A 21 5.34 -8.26 12.43
CA TYR A 21 5.66 -8.74 11.09
C TYR A 21 4.56 -8.28 10.11
N PRO A 22 4.89 -7.54 9.03
CA PRO A 22 3.91 -7.11 8.05
C PRO A 22 3.23 -8.32 7.40
N ARG A 23 1.91 -8.24 7.23
CA ARG A 23 1.16 -9.27 6.52
C ARG A 23 1.62 -9.37 5.07
N ASP A 24 1.99 -10.57 4.65
CA ASP A 24 2.43 -10.92 3.30
C ASP A 24 1.36 -11.73 2.52
N ASP A 25 0.21 -11.98 3.14
CA ASP A 25 -0.95 -12.70 2.59
C ASP A 25 -2.05 -11.77 2.06
N LEU A 26 -1.70 -10.51 1.78
CA LEU A 26 -2.61 -9.49 1.26
C LEU A 26 -2.19 -9.07 -0.15
N SER A 27 -3.18 -8.78 -1.00
CA SER A 27 -2.88 -8.06 -2.24
C SER A 27 -2.30 -6.68 -1.93
N ILE A 28 -1.50 -6.11 -2.83
CA ILE A 28 -0.90 -4.78 -2.65
C ILE A 28 -1.97 -3.72 -2.31
N PRO A 29 -3.12 -3.63 -3.00
CA PRO A 29 -4.18 -2.69 -2.63
C PRO A 29 -4.72 -2.90 -1.21
N GLN A 30 -4.95 -4.15 -0.79
CA GLN A 30 -5.42 -4.46 0.57
C GLN A 30 -4.36 -4.12 1.62
N PHE A 31 -3.08 -4.41 1.36
CA PHE A 31 -1.98 -4.04 2.24
C PHE A 31 -1.89 -2.52 2.44
N ILE A 32 -1.98 -1.75 1.35
CA ILE A 32 -1.87 -0.28 1.39
C ILE A 32 -3.13 0.37 2.01
N LEU A 33 -4.31 -0.09 1.61
CA LEU A 33 -5.57 0.60 1.89
C LEU A 33 -6.37 -0.01 3.04
N ASP A 34 -6.33 -1.33 3.25
CA ASP A 34 -7.25 -2.02 4.15
C ASP A 34 -6.58 -2.64 5.39
N SER A 35 -5.26 -2.50 5.51
CA SER A 35 -4.48 -3.05 6.63
C SER A 35 -3.92 -1.97 7.56
N ALA A 36 -4.05 -2.20 8.87
CA ALA A 36 -3.40 -1.39 9.89
C ALA A 36 -2.18 -2.13 10.44
N HIS A 37 -1.09 -1.39 10.69
CA HIS A 37 0.14 -1.92 11.27
C HIS A 37 0.58 -1.04 12.44
N PRO A 38 1.06 -1.59 13.58
CA PRO A 38 1.45 -0.79 14.74
C PRO A 38 2.51 0.27 14.45
N LEU A 39 3.45 -0.04 13.55
CA LEU A 39 4.51 0.88 13.11
C LEU A 39 4.09 1.82 11.96
N ARG A 40 2.85 1.71 11.46
CA ARG A 40 2.36 2.60 10.40
C ARG A 40 2.12 3.99 11.01
N PRO A 41 2.74 5.06 10.48
CA PRO A 41 2.46 6.40 10.96
C PRO A 41 0.98 6.74 10.82
N THR A 42 0.38 7.19 11.92
CA THR A 42 -0.98 7.74 11.91
C THR A 42 -0.99 9.05 11.14
N ARG A 43 -1.85 9.14 10.14
CA ARG A 43 -2.11 10.39 9.41
C ARG A 43 -3.34 11.06 10.00
N GLU A 44 -3.36 12.39 10.03
CA GLU A 44 -4.58 13.11 10.36
C GLU A 44 -5.66 12.80 9.30
N ALA A 45 -6.93 12.75 9.72
CA ALA A 45 -8.03 12.37 8.85
C ALA A 45 -8.12 13.21 7.55
N ASN A 46 -7.66 14.46 7.61
CA ASN A 46 -7.71 15.42 6.50
C ASN A 46 -6.38 15.53 5.73
N SER A 47 -5.37 14.71 6.03
CA SER A 47 -4.11 14.72 5.29
C SER A 47 -4.34 14.19 3.86
N PRO A 48 -4.01 14.97 2.81
CA PRO A 48 -4.15 14.49 1.44
C PRO A 48 -3.19 13.34 1.17
N TRP A 49 -3.65 12.36 0.40
CA TRP A 49 -2.84 11.25 -0.10
C TRP A 49 -2.30 11.55 -1.49
N LEU A 50 -3.09 12.24 -2.31
CA LEU A 50 -2.69 12.77 -3.61
C LEU A 50 -3.08 14.26 -3.65
N ILE A 51 -2.32 15.06 -4.38
CA ILE A 51 -2.62 16.47 -4.63
C ILE A 51 -2.62 16.64 -6.14
N GLU A 52 -3.74 17.13 -6.69
CA GLU A 52 -3.83 17.50 -8.10
C GLU A 52 -3.00 18.76 -8.34
N ASP A 53 -2.01 18.68 -9.22
CA ASP A 53 -1.00 19.74 -9.41
C ASP A 53 -1.63 21.06 -9.89
N GLU A 54 -2.54 20.99 -10.86
CA GLU A 54 -3.13 22.19 -11.47
C GLU A 54 -4.09 22.95 -10.54
N THR A 55 -4.85 22.23 -9.70
CA THR A 55 -5.91 22.84 -8.87
C THR A 55 -5.53 22.93 -7.39
N GLY A 56 -4.50 22.19 -6.96
CA GLY A 56 -4.18 21.96 -5.56
C GLY A 56 -5.19 21.07 -4.82
N ARG A 57 -6.13 20.41 -5.51
CA ARG A 57 -7.16 19.60 -4.86
C ARG A 57 -6.53 18.40 -4.15
N GLY A 58 -6.66 18.37 -2.83
CA GLY A 58 -6.30 17.22 -2.02
C GLY A 58 -7.32 16.08 -2.19
N ILE A 59 -6.80 14.88 -2.43
CA ILE A 59 -7.59 13.64 -2.50
C ILE A 59 -7.22 12.82 -1.27
N GLY A 60 -8.21 12.56 -0.43
CA GLY A 60 -8.04 11.84 0.84
C GLY A 60 -8.11 10.32 0.69
N PHE A 61 -7.77 9.63 1.78
CA PHE A 61 -7.76 8.17 1.86
C PHE A 61 -9.08 7.51 1.41
N GLU A 62 -10.22 7.95 1.95
CA GLU A 62 -11.52 7.34 1.65
C GLU A 62 -11.93 7.51 0.18
N GLU A 63 -11.56 8.64 -0.44
CA GLU A 63 -11.81 8.86 -1.87
C GLU A 63 -10.94 7.94 -2.73
N VAL A 64 -9.65 7.77 -2.38
CA VAL A 64 -8.76 6.80 -3.07
C VAL A 64 -9.31 5.38 -2.93
N ARG A 65 -9.65 4.96 -1.70
CA ARG A 65 -10.12 3.62 -1.41
C ARG A 65 -11.41 3.29 -2.17
N SER A 66 -12.39 4.19 -2.13
CA SER A 66 -13.66 4.00 -2.85
C SER A 66 -13.48 3.97 -4.37
N ARG A 67 -12.60 4.82 -4.93
CA ARG A 67 -12.29 4.82 -6.37
C ARG A 67 -11.58 3.55 -6.81
N VAL A 68 -10.60 3.05 -6.05
CA VAL A 68 -9.89 1.79 -6.35
C VAL A 68 -10.87 0.62 -6.33
N TRP A 69 -11.73 0.55 -5.31
CA TRP A 69 -12.75 -0.50 -5.21
C TRP A 69 -13.74 -0.44 -6.38
N GLY A 70 -14.24 0.75 -6.72
CA GLY A 70 -15.14 0.94 -7.86
C GLY A 70 -14.49 0.58 -9.19
N LEU A 71 -13.22 0.97 -9.39
CA LEU A 71 -12.46 0.66 -10.60
C LEU A 71 -12.24 -0.85 -10.76
N ALA A 72 -11.83 -1.55 -9.70
CA ALA A 72 -11.62 -3.00 -9.74
C ALA A 72 -12.91 -3.75 -10.14
N ASN A 73 -14.04 -3.39 -9.53
CA ASN A 73 -15.35 -3.97 -9.88
C ASN A 73 -15.78 -3.61 -11.31
N ALA A 74 -15.55 -2.38 -11.75
CA ALA A 74 -15.88 -1.96 -13.11
C ALA A 74 -15.04 -2.68 -14.17
N ILE A 75 -13.74 -2.90 -13.91
CA ILE A 75 -12.86 -3.65 -14.80
C ILE A 75 -13.35 -5.10 -14.91
N SER A 76 -13.52 -5.78 -13.78
CA SER A 76 -13.98 -7.18 -13.75
C SER A 76 -15.38 -7.35 -14.36
N GLY A 77 -16.29 -6.40 -14.14
CA GLY A 77 -17.65 -6.46 -14.69
C GLY A 77 -17.75 -6.14 -16.18
N ARG A 78 -16.85 -5.30 -16.71
CA ARG A 78 -16.88 -4.88 -18.12
C ARG A 78 -16.05 -5.78 -19.03
N TRP A 79 -14.92 -6.26 -18.53
CA TRP A 79 -14.00 -7.13 -19.26
C TRP A 79 -13.83 -8.43 -18.47
N THR A 80 -14.74 -9.37 -18.73
CA THR A 80 -14.83 -10.65 -18.01
C THR A 80 -13.62 -11.56 -18.20
N ASP A 81 -12.81 -11.31 -19.23
CA ASP A 81 -11.67 -12.13 -19.59
C ASP A 81 -10.36 -11.63 -18.95
N ILE A 82 -10.38 -10.47 -18.27
CA ILE A 82 -9.25 -10.00 -17.47
C ILE A 82 -9.21 -10.82 -16.17
N ALA A 83 -8.07 -11.44 -15.91
CA ALA A 83 -7.84 -12.29 -14.75
C ALA A 83 -6.53 -11.92 -14.02
N GLU A 84 -6.26 -12.63 -12.93
CA GLU A 84 -4.94 -12.61 -12.30
C GLU A 84 -3.86 -13.02 -13.33
N ASP A 85 -2.70 -12.37 -13.28
CA ASP A 85 -1.56 -12.60 -14.19
C ASP A 85 -1.81 -12.32 -15.69
N ASP A 86 -2.82 -11.52 -16.04
CA ASP A 86 -3.12 -11.16 -17.44
C ASP A 86 -2.02 -10.29 -18.10
N VAL A 87 -1.12 -9.71 -17.30
CA VAL A 87 0.06 -8.98 -17.78
C VAL A 87 1.31 -9.59 -17.18
N GLY A 88 2.05 -10.34 -17.98
CA GLY A 88 3.33 -11.00 -17.63
C GLY A 88 4.57 -10.28 -18.15
#